data_AF-A0A7V9ADX1-F1
#
_entry.id   AF-A0A7V9ADX1-F1
#
_cell.length_a   1.000
_cell.length_b   1.000
_cell.length_c   1.000
_cell.angle_alpha   90.00
_cell.angle_beta   90.00
_cell.angle_gamma   90.00
#
_symmetry.space_group_name_H-M   'P 1'
#
loop_
_entity.id
_entity.type
_entity.pdbx_description
1 polymer ?
#
loop_
_entity_poly.entity_id
_entity_poly.type
_entity_poly.pdbx_seq_one_letter_code
_entity_poly.pdbx_strand_id
1 'polypeptide(L)'
;ATEHLLALADRFEPRRIDLGVANGRRFLFACGAGLDATAAQIVDSRPKLKARGGRWFYASMAVAGFYRNYLSDPVRMRTTIGGERVDGVTVIVQNSDPFTYFGEREVRVCEGAAIDNGRLSLAVLRRAAQRDVPTIITRVLASGLKAGDHRQIAHFEGITDGVVESISTDPGGRRRSFPVEVDGDYIGDHERLELGIDPGALLVIA
;
A
#
# COMPACT_ATOMS: atom_id res chain seq x y z
N ALA A 1 19.70 -19.68 -4.78
CA ALA A 1 18.90 -19.00 -3.74
C ALA A 1 19.24 -19.55 -2.36
N THR A 2 19.01 -20.83 -2.06
CA THR A 2 19.30 -21.42 -0.74
C THR A 2 20.75 -21.30 -0.31
N GLU A 3 21.72 -21.62 -1.18
CA GLU A 3 23.14 -21.49 -0.87
C GLU A 3 23.57 -20.03 -0.59
N HIS A 4 22.94 -19.07 -1.27
CA HIS A 4 23.18 -17.64 -1.03
C HIS A 4 22.62 -17.19 0.33
N LEU A 5 21.43 -17.66 0.71
CA LEU A 5 20.84 -17.39 2.03
C LEU A 5 21.64 -18.03 3.17
N LEU A 6 22.16 -19.24 2.95
CA LEU A 6 23.04 -19.91 3.91
C LEU A 6 24.37 -19.17 4.06
N ALA A 7 24.99 -18.73 2.97
CA ALA A 7 26.22 -17.94 3.02
C ALA A 7 26.02 -16.59 3.75
N LEU A 8 24.84 -15.97 3.60
CA LEU A 8 24.48 -14.76 4.35
C LEU A 8 24.31 -15.05 5.85
N ALA A 9 23.65 -16.15 6.20
CA ALA A 9 23.51 -16.58 7.59
C ALA A 9 24.86 -16.94 8.23
N ASP A 10 25.78 -17.57 7.48
CA ASP A 10 27.10 -17.96 7.95
C ASP A 10 28.00 -16.76 8.23
N ARG A 11 27.93 -15.70 7.41
CA ARG A 11 28.65 -14.44 7.67
C ARG A 11 28.08 -13.70 8.88
N PHE A 12 26.77 -13.78 9.07
CA PHE A 12 26.05 -13.16 10.19
C PHE A 12 26.42 -11.69 10.42
N GLU A 13 26.25 -10.86 9.39
CA GLU A 13 26.46 -9.41 9.46
C GLU A 13 25.09 -8.70 9.53
N PRO A 14 24.44 -8.63 10.71
CA PRO A 14 23.12 -8.05 10.81
C PRO A 14 23.17 -6.53 10.64
N ARG A 15 22.15 -6.00 9.96
CA ARG A 15 21.89 -4.55 9.90
C ARG A 15 20.53 -4.24 10.49
N ARG A 16 20.39 -3.02 11.01
CA ARG A 16 19.11 -2.50 11.48
C ARG A 16 18.30 -1.97 10.30
N ILE A 17 17.00 -2.20 10.35
CA ILE A 17 16.01 -1.62 9.45
C ILE A 17 14.85 -1.06 10.25
N ASP A 18 14.16 -0.11 9.64
CA ASP A 18 13.00 0.55 10.19
C ASP A 18 11.74 -0.26 9.93
N LEU A 19 10.74 -0.09 10.79
CA LEU A 19 9.40 -0.61 10.58
C LEU A 19 8.41 0.54 10.58
N GLY A 20 7.48 0.52 9.63
CA GLY A 20 6.30 1.36 9.71
C GLY A 20 5.37 0.89 10.83
N VAL A 21 4.51 1.78 11.32
CA VAL A 21 3.53 1.52 12.37
C VAL A 21 2.17 2.02 11.93
N ALA A 22 1.15 1.16 12.07
CA ALA A 22 -0.24 1.42 11.71
C ALA A 22 -1.13 0.99 12.89
N ASN A 23 -1.73 1.94 13.61
CA ASN A 23 -2.51 1.67 14.83
C ASN A 23 -1.77 0.74 15.83
N GLY A 24 -0.46 0.93 15.97
CA GLY A 24 0.41 0.12 16.83
C GLY A 24 0.88 -1.21 16.22
N ARG A 25 0.34 -1.65 15.07
CA ARG A 25 0.86 -2.81 14.35
C ARG A 25 2.02 -2.40 13.45
N ARG A 26 3.16 -3.07 13.59
CA ARG A 26 4.34 -2.85 12.77
C ARG A 26 4.20 -3.51 11.40
N PHE A 27 4.77 -2.87 10.37
CA PHE A 27 4.83 -3.36 9.00
C PHE A 27 6.21 -3.09 8.38
N LEU A 28 6.64 -3.97 7.49
CA LEU A 28 7.96 -3.97 6.89
C LEU A 28 7.98 -3.26 5.53
N PHE A 29 6.98 -3.51 4.70
CA PHE A 29 6.91 -3.02 3.32
C PHE A 29 5.90 -1.90 3.17
N ALA A 30 4.63 -2.16 3.49
CA ALA A 30 3.56 -1.22 3.23
C ALA A 30 2.33 -1.39 4.13
N CYS A 31 1.54 -0.33 4.18
CA CYS A 31 0.21 -0.29 4.77
C CYS A 31 -0.77 0.38 3.80
N GLY A 32 -1.90 -0.27 3.54
CA GLY A 32 -2.95 0.20 2.66
C GLY A 32 -4.25 0.46 3.42
N ALA A 33 -4.91 1.58 3.13
CA ALA A 33 -6.25 1.90 3.60
C ALA A 33 -7.22 2.10 2.42
N GLY A 34 -8.38 1.43 2.48
CA GLY A 34 -9.39 1.45 1.43
C GLY A 34 -9.17 0.39 0.34
N LEU A 35 -9.08 0.83 -0.92
CA LEU A 35 -9.07 -0.06 -2.09
C LEU A 35 -7.96 -1.12 -2.08
N ASP A 36 -6.78 -0.76 -1.57
CA ASP A 36 -5.58 -1.59 -1.59
C ASP A 36 -5.69 -2.79 -0.63
N ALA A 37 -6.24 -2.54 0.56
CA ALA A 37 -6.58 -3.56 1.55
C ALA A 37 -7.55 -4.63 1.03
N THR A 38 -8.36 -4.26 0.05
CA THR A 38 -9.37 -5.18 -0.49
C THR A 38 -8.83 -6.03 -1.65
N ALA A 39 -7.71 -5.65 -2.27
CA ALA A 39 -7.06 -6.43 -3.33
C ALA A 39 -6.23 -7.60 -2.78
N ALA A 40 -5.56 -7.41 -1.63
CA ALA A 40 -4.76 -8.43 -0.95
C ALA A 40 -5.59 -9.68 -0.59
N GLN A 41 -6.81 -9.48 -0.09
CA GLN A 41 -7.75 -10.54 0.29
C GLN A 41 -8.09 -11.52 -0.87
N ILE A 42 -8.04 -11.05 -2.12
CA ILE A 42 -8.51 -11.84 -3.27
C ILE A 42 -7.39 -12.65 -3.91
N VAL A 43 -6.17 -12.11 -3.97
CA VAL A 43 -5.01 -12.84 -4.54
C VAL A 43 -4.74 -14.11 -3.73
N ASP A 44 -4.95 -14.05 -2.41
CA ASP A 44 -4.74 -15.20 -1.52
C ASP A 44 -5.86 -16.26 -1.67
N SER A 45 -7.07 -15.84 -2.00
CA SER A 45 -8.24 -16.74 -2.12
C SER A 45 -8.27 -17.62 -3.38
N ARG A 46 -7.38 -17.45 -4.37
CA ARG A 46 -7.46 -18.21 -5.66
C ARG A 46 -6.12 -18.75 -6.20
N PRO A 47 -5.57 -19.83 -5.60
CA PRO A 47 -4.27 -20.41 -6.00
C PRO A 47 -4.21 -20.94 -7.45
N LYS A 48 -5.32 -21.43 -8.00
CA LYS A 48 -5.36 -22.09 -9.32
C LYS A 48 -5.19 -21.13 -10.52
N LEU A 49 -5.43 -19.84 -10.34
CA LEU A 49 -5.20 -18.82 -11.37
C LEU A 49 -3.70 -18.55 -11.61
N LYS A 50 -2.82 -18.97 -10.68
CA LYS A 50 -1.36 -18.84 -10.81
C LYS A 50 -0.75 -19.77 -11.88
N ALA A 51 -1.48 -20.76 -12.41
CA ALA A 51 -0.84 -21.90 -13.11
C ALA A 51 -0.68 -21.79 -14.64
N ARG A 52 -1.49 -21.03 -15.40
CA ARG A 52 -1.49 -21.08 -16.89
C ARG A 52 -1.14 -19.75 -17.58
N GLY A 53 -0.45 -19.85 -18.72
CA GLY A 53 0.03 -18.77 -19.59
C GLY A 53 -1.08 -17.84 -20.11
N GLY A 54 -1.43 -16.92 -19.23
CA GLY A 54 -2.39 -15.80 -19.35
C GLY A 54 -2.41 -15.04 -18.00
N ARG A 55 -1.36 -15.25 -17.19
CA ARG A 55 -1.28 -14.98 -15.74
C ARG A 55 -1.55 -13.52 -15.39
N TRP A 56 -1.18 -12.63 -16.29
CA TRP A 56 -1.14 -11.19 -16.05
C TRP A 56 -2.46 -10.49 -16.41
N PHE A 57 -3.15 -10.95 -17.45
CA PHE A 57 -4.41 -10.38 -17.90
C PHE A 57 -5.58 -10.75 -16.98
N TYR A 58 -5.66 -12.01 -16.54
CA TYR A 58 -6.76 -12.44 -15.66
C TYR A 58 -6.59 -11.93 -14.23
N ALA A 59 -5.36 -11.85 -13.72
CA ALA A 59 -5.09 -11.20 -12.43
C ALA A 59 -5.45 -9.71 -12.48
N SER A 60 -5.04 -8.98 -13.52
CA SER A 60 -5.38 -7.57 -13.67
C SER A 60 -6.89 -7.33 -13.90
N MET A 61 -7.59 -8.24 -14.58
CA MET A 61 -9.04 -8.17 -14.76
C MET A 61 -9.82 -8.50 -13.48
N ALA A 62 -9.33 -9.42 -12.63
CA ALA A 62 -9.94 -9.71 -11.34
C ALA A 62 -9.81 -8.52 -10.39
N VAL A 63 -8.62 -7.90 -10.37
CA VAL A 63 -8.37 -6.64 -9.66
C VAL A 63 -9.27 -5.53 -10.23
N ALA A 64 -9.32 -5.32 -11.54
CA ALA A 64 -10.15 -4.29 -12.16
C ALA A 64 -11.67 -4.49 -11.94
N GLY A 65 -12.16 -5.73 -11.99
CA GLY A 65 -13.56 -6.05 -11.71
C GLY A 65 -13.95 -5.78 -10.26
N PHE A 66 -13.03 -6.04 -9.33
CA PHE A 66 -13.24 -5.73 -7.92
C PHE A 66 -13.19 -4.23 -7.63
N TYR A 67 -12.24 -3.52 -8.26
CA TYR A 67 -12.15 -2.07 -8.19
C TYR A 67 -13.48 -1.42 -8.60
N ARG A 68 -14.18 -1.94 -9.62
CA ARG A 68 -15.50 -1.41 -10.02
C ARG A 68 -16.56 -1.48 -8.93
N ASN A 69 -16.56 -2.53 -8.10
CA ASN A 69 -17.54 -2.71 -7.03
C ASN A 69 -17.23 -1.79 -5.83
N TYR A 70 -15.97 -1.73 -5.38
CA TYR A 70 -15.59 -0.83 -4.29
C TYR A 70 -15.76 0.66 -4.67
N LEU A 71 -15.44 1.02 -5.91
CA LEU A 71 -15.57 2.40 -6.41
C LEU A 71 -17.01 2.85 -6.67
N SER A 72 -17.99 1.98 -6.47
CA SER A 72 -19.40 2.38 -6.56
C SER A 72 -19.83 3.30 -5.39
N ASP A 73 -19.28 3.07 -4.20
CA ASP A 73 -19.51 3.89 -3.00
C ASP A 73 -18.30 3.82 -2.03
N PRO A 74 -17.15 4.40 -2.40
CA PRO A 74 -15.95 4.32 -1.59
C PRO A 74 -16.05 5.20 -0.33
N VAL A 75 -15.52 4.71 0.78
CA VAL A 75 -15.35 5.52 2.00
C VAL A 75 -14.35 6.64 1.69
N ARG A 76 -14.77 7.89 1.91
CA ARG A 76 -13.88 9.04 1.78
C ARG A 76 -13.08 9.18 3.05
N MET A 77 -11.78 9.36 2.88
CA MET A 77 -10.81 9.51 3.94
C MET A 77 -10.13 10.88 3.82
N ARG A 78 -9.79 11.46 4.95
CA ARG A 78 -8.93 12.63 5.07
C ARG A 78 -7.61 12.21 5.68
N THR A 79 -6.53 12.43 4.95
CA THR A 79 -5.16 12.21 5.40
C THR A 79 -4.55 13.53 5.85
N THR A 80 -3.97 13.56 7.05
CA THR A 80 -3.28 14.72 7.62
C THR A 80 -1.84 14.37 7.91
N ILE A 81 -0.89 15.12 7.33
CA ILE A 81 0.55 14.88 7.42
C ILE A 81 1.27 16.22 7.44
N GLY A 82 2.15 16.47 8.40
CA GLY A 82 2.93 17.72 8.44
C GLY A 82 2.07 19.00 8.44
N GLY A 83 0.81 18.92 8.90
CA GLY A 83 -0.16 20.02 8.85
C GLY A 83 -0.93 20.15 7.53
N GLU A 84 -0.52 19.45 6.47
CA GLU A 84 -1.24 19.37 5.21
C GLU A 84 -2.42 18.39 5.31
N ARG A 85 -3.49 18.66 4.55
CA ARG A 85 -4.68 17.81 4.48
C ARG A 85 -5.01 17.46 3.05
N VAL A 86 -5.22 16.17 2.80
CA VAL A 86 -5.66 15.66 1.51
C VAL A 86 -6.81 14.68 1.68
N ASP A 87 -7.86 14.86 0.88
CA ASP A 87 -9.00 13.94 0.87
C ASP A 87 -8.85 12.93 -0.28
N GLY A 88 -9.17 11.67 -0.01
CA GLY A 88 -9.06 10.57 -0.95
C GLY A 88 -9.96 9.37 -0.64
N VAL A 89 -9.80 8.32 -1.42
CA VAL A 89 -10.54 7.04 -1.32
C VAL A 89 -9.63 5.84 -1.11
N THR A 90 -8.33 6.03 -1.30
CA THR A 90 -7.28 5.05 -1.00
C THR A 90 -6.06 5.79 -0.49
N VAL A 91 -5.41 5.23 0.54
CA VAL A 91 -4.12 5.68 1.04
C VAL A 91 -3.17 4.48 1.02
N ILE A 92 -1.97 4.66 0.48
CA ILE A 92 -0.90 3.66 0.50
C ILE A 92 0.30 4.31 1.19
N VAL A 93 0.89 3.60 2.13
CA VAL A 93 2.05 4.03 2.91
C VAL A 93 3.15 3.01 2.73
N GLN A 94 4.34 3.45 2.35
CA GLN A 94 5.50 2.61 2.09
C GLN A 94 6.62 2.89 3.08
N ASN A 95 7.17 1.81 3.63
CA ASN A 95 8.41 1.78 4.38
C ASN A 95 9.59 1.28 3.52
N SER A 96 9.33 0.57 2.42
CA SER A 96 10.36 0.07 1.51
C SER A 96 10.13 0.46 0.05
N ASP A 97 11.19 0.42 -0.75
CA ASP A 97 11.14 0.39 -2.21
C ASP A 97 11.69 -0.96 -2.70
N PRO A 98 10.96 -1.71 -3.55
CA PRO A 98 9.65 -1.39 -4.13
C PRO A 98 8.45 -1.57 -3.17
N PHE A 99 7.26 -1.14 -3.61
CA PHE A 99 5.99 -1.39 -2.90
C PHE A 99 5.66 -2.88 -2.87
N THR A 100 5.78 -3.53 -4.03
CA THR A 100 5.61 -4.98 -4.16
C THR A 100 6.28 -5.46 -5.45
N TYR A 101 6.26 -6.78 -5.66
CA TYR A 101 6.72 -7.41 -6.88
C TYR A 101 5.55 -8.06 -7.62
N PHE A 102 5.42 -7.75 -8.90
CA PHE A 102 4.51 -8.44 -9.81
C PHE A 102 5.30 -9.38 -10.72
N GLY A 103 5.58 -10.58 -10.21
CA GLY A 103 6.57 -11.48 -10.79
C GLY A 103 7.98 -10.95 -10.56
N GLU A 104 8.75 -10.80 -11.64
CA GLU A 104 10.10 -10.22 -11.60
C GLU A 104 10.08 -8.69 -11.71
N ARG A 105 8.91 -8.07 -11.85
CA ARG A 105 8.78 -6.62 -12.04
C ARG A 105 8.49 -5.93 -10.72
N GLU A 106 9.31 -4.95 -10.40
CA GLU A 106 9.08 -4.03 -9.31
C GLU A 106 7.87 -3.14 -9.60
N VAL A 107 7.00 -3.03 -8.60
CA VAL A 107 5.88 -2.08 -8.59
C VAL A 107 6.26 -0.97 -7.61
N ARG A 108 6.32 0.26 -8.10
CA ARG A 108 6.66 1.44 -7.28
C ARG A 108 5.47 2.40 -7.29
N VAL A 109 4.95 2.69 -6.10
CA VAL A 109 3.78 3.55 -5.94
C VAL A 109 4.21 4.93 -5.45
N CYS A 110 5.02 4.99 -4.40
CA CYS A 110 5.57 6.19 -3.82
C CYS A 110 7.04 6.37 -4.21
N GLU A 111 7.51 7.61 -4.25
CA GLU A 111 8.93 7.95 -4.39
C GLU A 111 9.56 8.16 -3.00
N GLY A 112 10.89 8.02 -2.87
CA GLY A 112 11.61 8.34 -1.62
C GLY A 112 11.54 7.30 -0.48
N ALA A 113 10.84 6.17 -0.65
CA ALA A 113 10.79 5.12 0.36
C ALA A 113 12.13 4.36 0.44
N ALA A 114 12.61 4.11 1.65
CA ALA A 114 13.76 3.24 1.89
C ALA A 114 13.66 2.63 3.28
N ILE A 115 14.08 1.36 3.41
CA ILE A 115 13.82 0.53 4.58
C ILE A 115 14.63 0.93 5.83
N ASP A 116 15.56 1.88 5.71
CA ASP A 116 16.52 2.28 6.75
C ASP A 116 16.83 3.79 6.76
N ASN A 117 15.94 4.63 6.23
CA ASN A 117 16.12 6.09 6.19
C ASN A 117 15.35 6.85 7.29
N GLY A 118 14.63 6.14 8.16
CA GLY A 118 13.81 6.66 9.26
C GLY A 118 12.58 7.43 8.79
N ARG A 119 12.06 7.14 7.59
CA ARG A 119 10.95 7.85 6.95
C ARG A 119 10.00 6.90 6.21
N LEU A 120 8.77 7.36 6.06
CA LEU A 120 7.74 6.75 5.21
C LEU A 120 7.49 7.63 3.98
N SER A 121 7.01 6.99 2.92
CA SER A 121 6.40 7.68 1.77
C SER A 121 4.94 7.29 1.62
N LEU A 122 4.11 8.21 1.15
CA LEU A 122 2.66 8.02 1.14
C LEU A 122 2.06 8.54 -0.16
N ALA A 123 1.12 7.77 -0.70
CA ALA A 123 0.32 8.13 -1.86
C ALA A 123 -1.18 8.14 -1.50
N VAL A 124 -1.89 9.20 -1.86
CA VAL A 124 -3.35 9.31 -1.69
C VAL A 124 -4.03 9.38 -3.06
N LEU A 125 -4.87 8.41 -3.34
CA LEU A 125 -5.76 8.43 -4.49
C LEU A 125 -6.99 9.28 -4.16
N ARG A 126 -7.07 10.50 -4.70
CA ARG A 126 -8.12 11.50 -4.41
C ARG A 126 -9.52 10.99 -4.79
N ARG A 127 -9.62 10.41 -5.97
CA ARG A 127 -10.84 9.83 -6.54
C ARG A 127 -10.40 8.75 -7.51
N ALA A 128 -11.19 7.69 -7.60
CA ALA A 128 -11.12 6.78 -8.74
C ALA A 128 -12.51 6.71 -9.36
N ALA A 129 -12.69 7.40 -10.49
CA ALA A 129 -13.82 7.05 -11.36
C ALA A 129 -13.48 5.72 -12.03
N GLN A 130 -14.48 4.87 -12.32
CA GLN A 130 -14.25 3.58 -12.98
C GLN A 130 -13.43 3.69 -14.29
N ARG A 131 -13.49 4.85 -14.95
CA ARG A 131 -12.72 5.18 -16.16
C ARG A 131 -11.23 5.44 -15.93
N ASP A 132 -10.83 5.82 -14.71
CA ASP A 132 -9.44 6.18 -14.38
C ASP A 132 -8.62 4.95 -13.96
N VAL A 133 -9.31 3.87 -13.52
CA VAL A 133 -8.71 2.62 -13.05
C VAL A 133 -7.73 1.99 -14.06
N PRO A 134 -8.06 1.86 -15.36
CA PRO A 134 -7.12 1.28 -16.32
C PRO A 134 -5.83 2.10 -16.43
N THR A 135 -5.92 3.43 -16.41
CA THR A 135 -4.75 4.33 -16.53
C THR A 135 -3.88 4.32 -15.28
N ILE A 136 -4.48 4.19 -14.10
CA ILE A 136 -3.75 4.06 -12.83
C ILE A 136 -3.02 2.71 -12.79
N ILE A 137 -3.72 1.61 -13.10
CA ILE A 137 -3.13 0.26 -13.15
C ILE A 137 -2.00 0.21 -14.18
N THR A 138 -2.18 0.78 -15.39
CA THR A 138 -1.11 0.77 -16.38
C THR A 138 0.10 1.59 -15.94
N ARG A 139 -0.06 2.72 -15.25
CA ARG A 139 1.10 3.49 -14.74
C ARG A 139 1.82 2.77 -13.60
N VAL A 140 1.08 2.19 -12.66
CA VAL A 140 1.66 1.44 -11.53
C VAL A 140 2.39 0.18 -12.02
N LEU A 141 1.91 -0.46 -13.10
CA LEU A 141 2.52 -1.67 -13.68
C LEU A 141 3.52 -1.41 -14.81
N ALA A 142 3.46 -0.26 -15.48
CA ALA A 142 4.43 0.11 -16.51
C ALA A 142 5.65 0.72 -15.81
N SER A 143 6.66 -0.11 -15.62
CA SER A 143 7.99 0.27 -15.15
C SER A 143 8.43 1.56 -15.84
N GLY A 144 8.57 2.65 -15.09
CA GLY A 144 9.14 3.92 -15.57
C GLY A 144 8.18 5.11 -15.75
N LEU A 145 6.87 4.95 -15.61
CA LEU A 145 5.96 6.10 -15.53
C LEU A 145 5.73 6.48 -14.07
N LYS A 146 6.38 7.56 -13.63
CA LYS A 146 6.20 8.15 -12.29
C LYS A 146 4.72 8.25 -11.95
N ALA A 147 4.28 7.55 -10.90
CA ALA A 147 2.94 7.74 -10.35
C ALA A 147 2.75 9.18 -9.83
N GLY A 148 3.86 9.91 -9.58
CA GLY A 148 3.93 11.33 -9.23
C GLY A 148 3.17 12.27 -10.16
N ASP A 149 3.11 11.97 -11.46
CA ASP A 149 2.56 12.89 -12.46
C ASP A 149 1.06 12.72 -12.73
N HIS A 150 0.35 11.92 -11.94
CA HIS A 150 -1.09 11.76 -12.11
C HIS A 150 -1.86 12.72 -11.19
N ARG A 151 -2.62 13.65 -11.78
CA ARG A 151 -3.45 14.65 -11.06
C ARG A 151 -4.39 14.11 -9.98
N GLN A 152 -4.68 12.81 -9.97
CA GLN A 152 -5.54 12.17 -8.97
C GLN A 152 -4.76 11.54 -7.81
N ILE A 153 -3.43 11.53 -7.85
CA ILE A 153 -2.58 10.97 -6.80
C ILE A 153 -1.82 12.13 -6.17
N ALA A 154 -1.93 12.28 -4.85
CA ALA A 154 -1.07 13.15 -4.08
C ALA A 154 0.03 12.31 -3.44
N HIS A 155 1.27 12.77 -3.48
CA HIS A 155 2.42 12.09 -2.89
C HIS A 155 3.03 12.93 -1.78
N PHE A 156 3.53 12.26 -0.77
CA PHE A 156 4.20 12.85 0.37
C PHE A 156 5.41 11.98 0.70
N GLU A 157 6.57 12.61 0.87
CA GLU A 157 7.83 11.94 1.16
C GLU A 157 8.37 12.42 2.51
N GLY A 158 9.26 11.64 3.12
CA GLY A 158 9.95 12.07 4.32
C GLY A 158 9.02 12.15 5.54
N ILE A 159 8.00 11.30 5.61
CA ILE A 159 6.98 11.33 6.65
C ILE A 159 7.47 10.55 7.88
N THR A 160 7.24 11.06 9.08
CA THR A 160 7.48 10.33 10.34
C THR A 160 6.19 9.86 11.01
N ASP A 161 5.10 10.58 10.75
CA ASP A 161 3.79 10.34 11.36
C ASP A 161 2.67 10.93 10.48
N GLY A 162 1.47 10.43 10.68
CA GLY A 162 0.30 10.92 9.98
C GLY A 162 -0.98 10.28 10.48
N VAL A 163 -2.11 10.83 10.05
CA VAL A 163 -3.43 10.31 10.43
C VAL A 163 -4.31 10.24 9.20
N VAL A 164 -5.00 9.11 9.03
CA VAL A 164 -6.06 8.92 8.05
C VAL A 164 -7.38 8.75 8.79
N GLU A 165 -8.39 9.56 8.48
CA GLU A 165 -9.70 9.50 9.14
C GLU A 165 -10.84 9.41 8.13
N SER A 166 -11.87 8.64 8.48
CA SER A 166 -13.10 8.62 7.70
C SER A 166 -13.84 9.96 7.82
N ILE A 167 -14.29 10.45 6.67
CA ILE A 167 -15.18 11.61 6.54
C ILE A 167 -16.51 11.23 5.87
N SER A 168 -16.78 9.94 5.72
CA SER A 168 -18.07 9.43 5.23
C SER A 168 -18.95 8.96 6.38
N THR A 169 -20.26 9.17 6.25
CA THR A 169 -21.28 8.70 7.19
C THR A 169 -22.26 7.74 6.51
N ASP A 170 -22.80 6.80 7.27
CA ASP A 170 -23.91 5.95 6.84
C ASP A 170 -25.25 6.72 6.90
N PRO A 171 -26.36 6.17 6.35
CA PRO A 171 -27.68 6.82 6.42
C PRO A 171 -28.20 7.07 7.84
N GLY A 172 -27.66 6.35 8.84
CA GLY A 172 -27.96 6.54 10.26
C GLY A 172 -27.08 7.60 10.93
N GLY A 173 -26.20 8.28 10.19
CA GLY A 173 -25.32 9.33 10.70
C GLY A 173 -24.06 8.82 11.41
N ARG A 174 -23.78 7.51 11.41
CA ARG A 174 -22.55 6.96 12.00
C ARG A 174 -21.41 7.07 11.01
N ARG A 175 -20.17 7.26 11.49
CA ARG A 175 -18.99 7.23 10.60
C ARG A 175 -18.84 5.84 9.99
N ARG A 176 -18.49 5.82 8.70
CA ARG A 176 -18.19 4.57 7.99
C ARG A 176 -16.73 4.21 8.21
N SER A 177 -16.45 2.97 8.61
CA SER A 177 -15.08 2.45 8.67
C SER A 177 -14.56 2.10 7.28
N PHE A 178 -13.23 2.13 7.11
CA PHE A 178 -12.52 1.69 5.91
C PHE A 178 -11.60 0.51 6.23
N PRO A 179 -11.40 -0.43 5.30
CA PRO A 179 -10.50 -1.56 5.51
C PRO A 179 -9.04 -1.11 5.54
N VAL A 180 -8.24 -1.76 6.40
CA VAL A 180 -6.80 -1.53 6.49
C VAL A 180 -6.06 -2.87 6.34
N GLU A 181 -4.96 -2.85 5.59
CA GLU A 181 -3.98 -3.93 5.54
C GLU A 181 -2.58 -3.45 5.90
N VAL A 182 -1.76 -4.38 6.36
CA VAL A 182 -0.33 -4.19 6.56
C VAL A 182 0.41 -5.41 6.00
N ASP A 183 1.42 -5.18 5.16
CA ASP A 183 2.19 -6.23 4.48
C ASP A 183 1.33 -7.33 3.79
N GLY A 184 0.13 -6.98 3.33
CA GLY A 184 -0.84 -7.89 2.72
C GLY A 184 -1.81 -8.55 3.70
N ASP A 185 -1.63 -8.38 5.01
CA ASP A 185 -2.53 -8.89 6.03
C ASP A 185 -3.63 -7.87 6.33
N TYR A 186 -4.89 -8.26 6.16
CA TYR A 186 -6.03 -7.45 6.57
C TYR A 186 -6.12 -7.37 8.11
N ILE A 187 -6.22 -6.15 8.64
CA ILE A 187 -6.21 -5.87 10.09
C ILE A 187 -7.52 -5.29 10.60
N GLY A 188 -8.59 -5.42 9.82
CA GLY A 188 -9.92 -4.95 10.18
C GLY A 188 -10.30 -3.62 9.52
N ASP A 189 -11.51 -3.18 9.84
CA ASP A 189 -12.06 -1.89 9.42
C ASP A 189 -11.89 -0.85 10.54
N HIS A 190 -11.40 0.33 10.16
CA HIS A 190 -11.09 1.41 11.10
C HIS A 190 -11.78 2.70 10.67
N GLU A 191 -12.21 3.52 11.63
CA GLU A 191 -12.63 4.90 11.33
C GLU A 191 -11.44 5.86 11.27
N ARG A 192 -10.31 5.46 11.87
CA ARG A 192 -9.09 6.24 12.03
C ARG A 192 -7.88 5.32 12.03
N LEU A 193 -6.86 5.71 11.29
CA LEU A 193 -5.58 5.04 11.18
C LEU A 193 -4.47 6.02 11.53
N GLU A 194 -3.70 5.70 12.56
CA GLU A 194 -2.53 6.44 13.00
C GLU A 194 -1.28 5.78 12.43
N LEU A 195 -0.48 6.58 11.74
CA LEU A 195 0.73 6.18 11.05
C LEU A 195 1.95 6.68 11.82
N GLY A 196 3.00 5.88 11.85
CA GLY A 196 4.28 6.23 12.44
C GLY A 196 5.43 5.39 11.89
N ILE A 197 6.65 5.74 12.27
CA ILE A 197 7.87 4.97 11.99
C ILE A 197 8.53 4.54 13.30
N ASP A 198 9.08 3.33 13.32
CA ASP A 198 9.90 2.77 14.41
C ASP A 198 11.32 2.50 13.87
N PRO A 199 12.24 3.49 13.98
CA PRO A 199 13.54 3.40 13.35
C PRO A 199 14.46 2.34 13.98
N GLY A 200 15.13 1.56 13.14
CA GLY A 200 16.09 0.53 13.54
C GLY A 200 15.48 -0.57 14.42
N ALA A 201 14.16 -0.78 14.32
CA ALA A 201 13.38 -1.68 15.16
C ALA A 201 13.64 -3.17 14.92
N LEU A 202 14.12 -3.53 13.72
CA LEU A 202 14.39 -4.92 13.36
C LEU A 202 15.84 -5.11 12.92
N LEU A 203 16.49 -6.15 13.43
CA LEU A 203 17.79 -6.62 12.92
C LEU A 203 17.52 -7.70 11.87
N VAL A 204 18.09 -7.53 10.68
CA VAL A 204 17.99 -8.48 9.59
C VAL A 204 19.37 -8.86 9.07
N ILE A 205 19.48 -10.09 8.56
CA ILE A 205 20.61 -10.52 7.76
C ILE A 205 20.32 -10.12 6.32
N ALA A 206 21.26 -9.40 5.68
CA ALA A 206 21.10 -8.86 4.34
C ALA A 206 22.39 -9.04 3.53
#